data_AF-A0A8H4AZ45-F1
#
_entry.id   AF-A0A8H4AZ45-F1
#
_cell.length_a   1.000
_cell.length_b   1.000
_cell.length_c   1.000
_cell.angle_alpha   90.00
_cell.angle_beta   90.00
_cell.angle_gamma   90.00
#
_symmetry.space_group_name_H-M   'P 1'
#
loop_
_entity.id
_entity.type
_entity.pdbx_description
1 polymer ?
#
loop_
_entity_poly.entity_id
_entity_poly.type
_entity_poly.pdbx_seq_one_letter_code
_entity_poly.pdbx_strand_id
1 'polypeptide(L)'
;MKRCWHQDPNQRPKATELSNILSGWIAAIYDYPTSTISIQLNAINRVKSQQRLSSQKFIHPQAKYTSQLFGFPSLCDDAECNDDNLRPNRSRAFTI
;
A
#
# COMPACT_ATOMS: atom_id res chain seq x y z
N MET A 1 -5.27 6.77 -9.89
CA MET A 1 -4.28 7.09 -8.84
C MET A 1 -4.41 8.50 -8.28
N LYS A 2 -4.54 9.57 -9.09
CA LYS A 2 -4.59 10.96 -8.57
C LYS A 2 -5.68 11.24 -7.52
N ARG A 3 -6.82 10.56 -7.61
CA ARG A 3 -7.90 10.67 -6.61
C ARG A 3 -7.62 9.87 -5.33
N CYS A 4 -6.82 8.81 -5.39
CA CYS A 4 -6.58 7.91 -4.26
C CYS A 4 -5.74 8.55 -3.14
N TRP A 5 -4.87 9.49 -3.50
CA TRP A 5 -4.01 10.22 -2.57
C TRP A 5 -4.48 11.67 -2.35
N HIS A 6 -5.77 11.95 -2.58
CA HIS A 6 -6.31 13.29 -2.38
C HIS A 6 -6.14 13.72 -0.91
N GLN A 7 -5.79 14.99 -0.66
CA GLN A 7 -5.55 15.50 0.69
C GLN A 7 -6.81 15.34 1.56
N ASP A 8 -7.94 15.75 1.02
CA ASP A 8 -9.26 15.49 1.59
C ASP A 8 -9.66 14.01 1.42
N PRO A 9 -9.87 13.24 2.51
CA PRO A 9 -10.31 11.85 2.45
C PRO A 9 -11.65 11.64 1.76
N ASN A 10 -12.57 12.61 1.84
CA ASN A 10 -13.92 12.48 1.25
C ASN A 10 -13.89 12.53 -0.29
N GLN A 11 -12.84 13.10 -0.87
CA GLN A 11 -12.63 13.14 -2.30
C GLN A 11 -11.90 11.90 -2.83
N ARG A 12 -11.43 11.02 -1.93
CA ARG A 12 -10.86 9.73 -2.31
C ARG A 12 -11.99 8.80 -2.76
N PRO A 13 -11.74 7.96 -3.78
CA PRO A 13 -12.71 6.98 -4.21
C PRO A 13 -12.95 5.95 -3.11
N LYS A 14 -14.17 5.42 -3.04
CA LYS A 14 -14.49 4.31 -2.14
C LYS A 14 -13.75 3.05 -2.58
N ALA A 15 -13.51 2.15 -1.63
CA ALA A 15 -12.88 0.86 -1.91
C ALA A 15 -13.65 0.06 -2.98
N THR A 16 -14.98 0.11 -2.94
CA THR A 16 -15.85 -0.55 -3.92
C THR A 16 -15.72 0.04 -5.32
N GLU A 17 -15.65 1.37 -5.43
CA GLU A 17 -15.42 2.06 -6.72
C GLU A 17 -14.06 1.65 -7.30
N LEU A 18 -13.01 1.67 -6.48
CA LEU A 18 -11.67 1.23 -6.89
C LEU A 18 -11.66 -0.22 -7.32
N SER A 19 -12.33 -1.11 -6.57
CA SER A 19 -12.43 -2.53 -6.91
C SER A 19 -13.02 -2.71 -8.30
N ASN A 20 -14.12 -2.02 -8.61
CA ASN A 20 -14.78 -2.14 -9.91
C ASN A 20 -13.87 -1.68 -11.07
N ILE A 21 -13.16 -0.56 -10.88
CA ILE A 21 -12.21 -0.05 -11.89
C ILE A 21 -11.08 -1.06 -12.12
N LEU A 22 -10.49 -1.58 -11.04
CA LEU A 22 -9.38 -2.53 -11.12
C LEU A 22 -9.83 -3.87 -11.75
N SER A 23 -10.99 -4.38 -11.38
CA SER A 23 -11.58 -5.58 -11.99
C SER A 23 -11.74 -5.41 -13.50
N GLY A 24 -12.20 -4.24 -13.97
CA GLY A 24 -12.30 -3.95 -15.40
C GLY A 24 -10.95 -3.96 -16.12
N TRP A 25 -9.91 -3.43 -15.49
CA TRP A 25 -8.55 -3.47 -16.06
C TRP A 25 -7.99 -4.89 -16.11
N ILE A 26 -8.22 -5.69 -15.06
CA ILE A 26 -7.80 -7.10 -15.00
C ILE A 26 -8.47 -7.88 -16.13
N ALA A 27 -9.79 -7.76 -16.30
CA ALA A 27 -10.51 -8.38 -17.41
C ALA A 27 -9.94 -7.93 -18.76
N ALA A 28 -9.69 -6.64 -18.94
CA ALA A 28 -9.08 -6.11 -20.17
C ALA A 28 -7.68 -6.67 -20.47
N ILE A 29 -6.91 -7.04 -19.44
CA ILE A 29 -5.57 -7.63 -19.62
C ILE A 29 -5.67 -9.10 -20.01
N TYR A 30 -6.53 -9.87 -19.35
CA TYR A 30 -6.62 -11.32 -19.55
C TYR A 30 -7.47 -11.69 -20.77
N ASP A 31 -8.61 -11.04 -20.95
CA ASP A 31 -9.57 -11.41 -22.00
C ASP A 31 -9.22 -10.75 -23.35
N TYR A 32 -8.53 -9.61 -23.32
CA TYR A 32 -8.22 -8.81 -24.51
C TYR A 32 -6.72 -8.47 -24.57
N PRO A 33 -5.86 -9.39 -25.05
CA PRO A 33 -4.41 -9.18 -25.07
C PRO A 33 -3.95 -8.01 -25.94
N THR A 34 -4.79 -7.56 -26.88
CA THR A 34 -4.58 -6.40 -27.75
C THR A 34 -5.12 -5.09 -27.16
N SER A 35 -5.72 -5.11 -25.98
CA SER A 35 -6.18 -3.90 -25.31
C SER A 35 -5.00 -2.98 -25.01
N THR A 36 -5.26 -1.67 -25.00
CA THR A 36 -4.23 -0.66 -24.71
C THR A 36 -3.55 -0.91 -23.38
N ILE A 37 -4.32 -1.34 -22.36
CA ILE A 37 -3.81 -1.63 -21.01
C ILE A 37 -2.85 -2.82 -21.04
N SER A 38 -3.23 -3.92 -21.72
CA SER A 38 -2.37 -5.11 -21.90
C SER A 38 -1.04 -4.74 -22.58
N ILE A 39 -1.11 -3.99 -23.68
CA ILE A 39 0.08 -3.58 -24.45
C ILE A 39 1.01 -2.72 -23.58
N GLN A 40 0.47 -1.73 -22.87
CA GLN A 40 1.26 -0.86 -21.98
C GLN A 40 1.91 -1.65 -20.84
N LEU A 41 1.16 -2.57 -20.21
CA LEU A 41 1.66 -3.39 -19.11
C LEU A 41 2.81 -4.30 -19.58
N ASN A 42 2.68 -4.93 -20.75
CA ASN A 42 3.73 -5.76 -21.33
C ASN A 42 5.00 -4.95 -21.64
N ALA A 43 4.85 -3.73 -22.18
CA ALA A 43 5.99 -2.84 -22.43
C ALA A 43 6.73 -2.46 -21.13
N ILE A 44 5.98 -2.12 -20.07
CA ILE A 44 6.56 -1.80 -18.75
C ILE A 44 7.28 -3.00 -18.16
N ASN A 45 6.69 -4.20 -18.24
CA ASN A 45 7.29 -5.41 -17.68
C ASN A 45 8.60 -5.78 -18.39
N ARG A 46 8.70 -5.56 -19.70
CA ARG A 46 9.96 -5.72 -20.45
C ARG A 46 11.04 -4.78 -19.91
N VAL A 47 10.72 -3.49 -19.73
CA VAL A 47 11.67 -2.51 -19.14
C VAL A 47 12.07 -2.89 -17.72
N LYS A 48 11.12 -3.32 -16.88
CA LYS A 48 11.41 -3.75 -15.50
C LYS A 48 12.30 -4.99 -15.44
N SER A 49 12.08 -5.97 -16.33
CA SER A 49 12.96 -7.16 -16.41
C SER A 49 14.39 -6.79 -16.78
N GLN A 50 14.60 -5.71 -17.54
CA GLN A 50 15.91 -5.17 -17.88
C GLN A 50 16.52 -4.34 -16.74
N GLN A 51 15.68 -3.66 -15.94
CA GLN A 51 16.09 -2.77 -14.84
C GLN A 51 16.29 -3.47 -13.48
N ARG A 52 16.29 -4.81 -13.41
CA ARG A 52 16.48 -5.60 -12.17
C ARG A 52 17.82 -5.36 -11.42
N LEU A 53 18.63 -4.38 -11.85
CA LEU A 53 19.93 -3.99 -11.31
C LEU A 53 19.90 -2.76 -10.39
N SER A 54 18.78 -2.04 -10.23
CA SER A 54 18.69 -0.88 -9.32
C SER A 54 17.58 -1.06 -8.28
N SER A 55 17.89 -1.81 -7.22
CA SER A 55 17.04 -1.95 -6.04
C SER A 55 17.19 -0.76 -5.08
N GLN A 56 17.37 0.44 -5.61
CA GLN A 56 17.57 1.62 -4.76
C GLN A 56 16.22 2.07 -4.21
N LYS A 57 15.96 1.72 -2.95
CA LYS A 57 14.75 2.15 -2.23
C LYS A 57 14.83 3.64 -1.99
N PHE A 58 14.03 4.43 -2.70
CA PHE A 58 13.91 5.86 -2.49
C PHE A 58 12.88 6.15 -1.39
N ILE A 59 13.36 6.60 -0.24
CA ILE A 59 12.50 7.12 0.82
C ILE A 59 12.28 8.61 0.54
N HIS A 60 11.03 9.04 0.43
CA HIS A 60 10.73 10.46 0.25
C HIS A 60 11.22 11.25 1.47
N PRO A 61 11.99 12.34 1.30
CA PRO A 61 12.61 13.05 2.43
C PRO A 61 11.60 13.66 3.42
N GLN A 62 10.36 13.86 2.99
CA GLN A 62 9.26 14.35 3.85
C GLN A 62 8.40 13.23 4.44
N ALA A 63 8.68 11.96 4.14
CA ALA A 63 7.90 10.85 4.67
C ALA A 63 8.19 10.66 6.17
N LYS A 64 7.15 10.82 7.00
CA LYS A 64 7.19 10.46 8.43
C LYS A 64 6.52 9.12 8.62
N TYR A 65 7.31 8.04 8.73
CA TYR A 65 6.80 6.72 9.08
C TYR A 65 6.69 6.61 10.59
N THR A 66 5.52 6.89 11.14
CA THR A 66 5.25 6.58 12.55
C THR A 66 4.84 5.11 12.64
N SER A 67 5.81 4.21 12.69
CA SER A 67 5.62 2.88 13.30
C SER A 67 5.52 2.98 14.84
N GLN A 68 5.04 4.12 15.35
CA GLN A 68 4.68 4.25 16.74
C GLN A 68 3.41 3.45 16.95
N LEU A 69 3.48 2.52 17.90
CA LEU A 69 2.31 1.83 18.42
C LEU A 69 1.35 2.92 18.90
N PHE A 70 0.28 3.18 18.14
CA PHE A 70 -0.80 4.03 18.61
C PHE A 70 -1.49 3.25 19.73
N GLY A 71 -1.25 3.66 20.97
CA GLY A 71 -2.17 3.34 22.06
C GLY A 71 -3.48 4.04 21.73
N PHE A 72 -4.58 3.30 21.73
CA PHE A 72 -5.92 3.86 21.60
C PHE A 72 -6.57 3.85 22.99
N PRO A 73 -6.23 4.80 23.87
CA PRO A 73 -6.76 4.84 25.23
C PRO A 73 -8.29 4.98 25.26
N SER A 74 -8.90 5.48 24.17
CA SER A 74 -10.37 5.55 24.00
C SER A 74 -11.02 4.22 23.64
N LEU A 75 -10.25 3.15 23.41
CA LEU A 75 -10.74 1.78 23.21
C LEU A 75 -10.53 0.91 24.46
N CYS A 76 -9.90 1.47 25.50
CA CYS A 76 -9.87 0.88 26.82
C CYS A 76 -11.17 1.30 27.53
N ASP A 77 -12.23 0.53 27.33
CA ASP A 77 -13.32 0.52 28.30
C ASP A 77 -12.75 0.00 29.61
N ASP A 78 -13.07 0.68 30.70
CA ASP A 78 -12.50 0.53 32.04
C ASP A 78 -12.34 -0.93 32.50
N ALA A 79 -11.19 -1.53 32.20
CA ALA A 79 -10.65 -2.73 32.85
C ALA A 79 -9.15 -2.82 32.55
N GLU A 80 -8.37 -2.19 33.42
CA GLU A 80 -6.95 -2.47 33.72
C GLU A 80 -6.02 -2.76 32.52
N CYS A 81 -5.46 -1.71 31.92
CA CYS A 81 -4.14 -1.82 31.28
C CYS A 81 -3.05 -1.25 32.21
N ASN A 82 -2.92 -1.81 33.41
CA ASN A 82 -1.70 -1.64 34.21
C ASN A 82 -0.84 -2.89 34.04
N ASP A 83 0.16 -2.81 33.16
CA ASP A 83 1.40 -3.54 33.38
C ASP A 83 2.55 -2.67 32.85
N ASP A 84 3.06 -1.84 33.74
CA ASP A 84 4.37 -1.23 33.62
C ASP A 84 5.41 -2.36 33.60
N ASN A 85 6.23 -2.35 32.54
CA ASN A 85 7.49 -3.08 32.34
C ASN A 85 7.42 -4.41 31.56
N LEU A 86 7.36 -4.32 30.23
CA LEU A 86 8.18 -5.21 29.38
C LEU A 86 8.55 -4.55 28.04
N ARG A 87 9.70 -3.86 28.01
CA ARG A 87 10.63 -3.95 26.88
C ARG A 87 11.97 -4.44 27.46
N PRO A 88 12.73 -5.30 26.78
CA PRO A 88 12.96 -5.21 25.34
C PRO A 88 12.99 -6.57 24.58
N ASN A 89 13.14 -6.45 23.26
CA ASN A 89 13.38 -7.50 22.27
C ASN A 89 12.18 -8.32 21.77
N ARG A 90 11.82 -8.07 20.51
CA ARG A 90 12.04 -9.11 19.49
C ARG A 90 12.06 -8.52 18.09
N SER A 91 13.20 -8.70 17.44
CA SER A 91 13.30 -8.88 15.99
C SER A 91 12.15 -9.75 15.50
N ARG A 92 11.15 -9.14 14.87
CA ARG A 92 10.29 -9.84 13.92
C ARG A 92 10.58 -9.21 12.57
N ALA A 93 11.48 -9.89 11.85
CA ALA A 93 11.61 -9.72 10.43
C ALA A 93 10.23 -9.93 9.81
N PHE A 94 9.67 -8.88 9.22
CA PHE A 94 8.60 -9.04 8.25
C PHE A 94 9.28 -9.26 6.90
N THR A 95 9.46 -10.53 6.58
CA THR A 95 9.74 -10.96 5.20
C THR A 95 8.46 -10.75 4.41
N ILE A 96 8.57 -10.01 3.30
CA ILE A 96 7.51 -9.79 2.30
C ILE A 96 7.28 -11.09 1.52
#